data_AF-A0A224Y114-F1
#
_entry.id   AF-A0A224Y114-F1
#
_cell.length_a   1.000
_cell.length_b   1.000
_cell.length_c   1.000
_cell.angle_alpha   90.00
_cell.angle_beta   90.00
_cell.angle_gamma   90.00
#
_symmetry.space_group_name_H-M   'P 1'
#
loop_
_entity.id
_entity.type
_entity.pdbx_description
1 polymer ?
#
loop_
_entity_poly.entity_id
_entity_poly.type
_entity_poly.pdbx_seq_one_letter_code
_entity_poly.pdbx_strand_id
1 'polypeptide(L)' 'MTLTLAYITFVGSLLCVAGSEQYVTYGSVIKLINVDYKVRLHSHDVNYGTGSGQQSVTATHQQEDVNSHWL' A
#
# COMPACT_ATOMS: atom_id res chain seq x y z
N MET A 1 -21.44 -38.52 0.84
CA MET A 1 -20.53 -37.80 -0.07
C MET A 1 -20.70 -36.28 0.03
N THR A 2 -21.93 -35.75 -0.03
CA THR A 2 -22.21 -34.31 0.13
C THR A 2 -21.89 -33.76 1.52
N LEU A 3 -22.27 -34.48 2.59
CA LEU A 3 -21.97 -34.09 3.98
C LEU A 3 -20.46 -34.12 4.30
N THR A 4 -19.74 -35.07 3.71
CA THR A 4 -18.29 -35.21 3.87
C THR A 4 -17.56 -34.06 3.21
N LEU A 5 -18.02 -33.61 2.04
CA LEU A 5 -17.47 -32.45 1.32
C LEU A 5 -17.76 -31.13 2.05
N ALA A 6 -18.97 -30.99 2.63
CA ALA A 6 -19.34 -29.84 3.45
C ALA A 6 -18.49 -29.73 4.73
N TYR A 7 -18.16 -30.87 5.36
CA TYR A 7 -17.28 -30.90 6.53
C TYR A 7 -15.83 -30.49 6.19
N ILE A 8 -15.28 -31.01 5.09
CA ILE A 8 -13.91 -30.67 4.65
C ILE A 8 -13.80 -29.19 4.30
N THR A 9 -14.79 -28.62 3.61
CA THR A 9 -14.81 -27.20 3.26
C THR A 9 -14.96 -26.30 4.49
N PHE A 10 -15.82 -26.67 5.44
CA PHE A 10 -16.00 -25.95 6.70
C PHE A 10 -14.72 -25.95 7.55
N VAL A 11 -14.11 -27.11 7.77
CA VAL A 11 -12.84 -27.25 8.52
C VAL A 11 -11.69 -26.51 7.82
N GLY A 12 -11.62 -26.59 6.49
CA GLY A 12 -10.63 -25.85 5.69
C GLY A 12 -10.76 -24.33 5.82
N SER A 13 -11.99 -23.81 5.86
CA SER A 13 -12.24 -22.37 6.08
C SER A 13 -11.91 -21.91 7.50
N LEU A 14 -12.08 -22.78 8.50
CA LEU A 14 -11.72 -22.48 9.89
C LEU A 14 -10.20 -22.48 10.10
N LEU A 15 -9.47 -23.31 9.34
CA LEU A 15 -8.01 -23.40 9.37
C LEU A 15 -7.29 -22.29 8.60
N CYS A 16 -7.97 -21.54 7.73
CA CYS A 16 -7.31 -20.62 6.78
C CYS A 16 -7.15 -19.17 7.26
N VAL A 17 -7.33 -18.85 8.55
CA VAL A 17 -7.05 -17.49 9.05
C VAL A 17 -5.56 -17.36 9.39
N ALA A 18 -4.73 -17.31 8.34
CA ALA A 18 -3.36 -16.82 8.46
C ALA A 18 -3.36 -15.36 7.99
N GLY A 19 -3.63 -14.43 8.90
CA GLY A 19 -3.37 -13.02 8.65
C GLY A 19 -1.86 -12.84 8.57
N SER A 20 -1.33 -12.54 7.38
CA SER A 20 0.08 -12.16 7.25
C SER A 20 0.26 -10.79 7.90
N GLU A 21 0.70 -10.73 9.15
CA GLU A 21 1.17 -9.48 9.74
C GLU A 21 2.42 -9.03 8.99
N GLN A 22 2.26 -8.03 8.12
CA GLN A 22 3.35 -7.40 7.40
C GLN A 22 3.96 -6.34 8.32
N TYR A 23 5.09 -6.67 8.93
CA TYR A 23 5.83 -5.72 9.75
C TYR A 23 6.68 -4.79 8.89
N VAL A 24 6.75 -3.52 9.28
CA VAL A 24 7.69 -2.55 8.73
C VAL A 24 8.99 -2.65 9.53
N THR A 25 10.10 -2.88 8.83
CA THR A 25 11.46 -2.94 9.39
C THR A 25 12.33 -1.84 8.79
N TYR A 26 13.53 -1.65 9.34
CA TYR A 26 14.53 -0.78 8.72
C TYR A 26 14.82 -1.23 7.28
N GLY A 27 14.75 -0.29 6.34
CA GLY A 27 14.91 -0.56 4.91
C GLY A 27 13.65 -1.07 4.21
N SER A 28 12.51 -1.13 4.89
CA SER A 28 11.22 -1.35 4.23
C SER A 28 10.84 -0.16 3.37
N VAL A 29 10.46 -0.42 2.14
CA VAL A 29 9.89 0.59 1.26
C VAL A 29 8.37 0.66 1.48
N ILE A 30 7.86 1.86 1.76
CA ILE A 30 6.45 2.09 2.05
C ILE A 30 5.83 3.09 1.05
N LYS A 31 4.50 3.03 0.91
CA LYS A 31 3.70 4.06 0.24
C LYS A 31 2.72 4.65 1.25
N LEU A 32 2.73 5.98 1.41
CA LEU A 32 1.81 6.66 2.33
C LEU A 32 0.53 7.06 1.59
N ILE A 33 -0.63 6.77 2.17
CA ILE A 33 -1.95 7.13 1.63
C ILE A 33 -2.70 8.05 2.59
N ASN A 34 -3.26 9.13 2.05
CA ASN A 34 -4.29 9.88 2.75
C ASN A 34 -5.62 9.11 2.64
N VAL A 35 -6.18 8.70 3.78
CA VAL A 35 -7.37 7.83 3.82
C VAL A 35 -8.67 8.54 3.43
N ASP A 36 -8.77 9.85 3.56
CA ASP A 36 -9.98 10.61 3.23
C ASP A 36 -10.06 10.88 1.73
N TYR A 37 -8.95 11.35 1.14
CA TYR A 37 -8.87 11.72 -0.28
C TYR A 37 -8.40 10.58 -1.19
N LYS A 38 -7.93 9.46 -0.62
CA LYS A 38 -7.42 8.28 -1.34
C LYS A 38 -6.28 8.60 -2.32
N VAL A 39 -5.41 9.53 -1.94
CA VAL A 39 -4.23 9.97 -2.69
C VAL A 39 -2.95 9.51 -2.00
N ARG A 40 -1.89 9.28 -2.77
CA ARG A 40 -0.57 8.86 -2.27
C ARG A 40 0.41 10.03 -2.23
N LEU A 41 1.26 10.05 -1.21
CA LEU A 41 2.37 11.00 -1.12
C LEU A 41 3.45 10.61 -2.13
N HIS A 42 3.85 11.53 -2.98
CA HIS A 42 4.91 11.30 -3.97
C HIS A 42 5.81 12.52 -4.15
N SER A 43 7.04 12.29 -4.61
CA SER A 43 8.03 13.34 -4.89
C SER A 43 8.27 13.47 -6.40
N HIS A 44 8.20 14.68 -6.96
CA HIS A 44 8.40 14.85 -8.40
C HIS A 44 8.94 16.22 -8.75
N ASP A 45 9.51 16.30 -9.95
CA ASP A 45 10.05 17.54 -10.50
C ASP A 45 8.91 18.50 -10.85
N VAL A 46 8.83 19.59 -10.09
CA VAL A 46 7.95 20.73 -10.37
C VAL A 46 8.74 22.01 -10.21
N ASN A 47 8.72 22.84 -11.25
CA ASN A 47 9.38 24.13 -11.23
C ASN A 47 8.36 25.23 -10.88
N TYR A 48 8.42 25.73 -9.65
CA TYR A 48 7.57 26.84 -9.19
C TYR A 48 8.10 28.24 -9.57
N GLY A 49 9.00 28.33 -10.57
CA GLY A 49 9.57 29.59 -11.09
C GLY A 49 10.56 30.30 -10.16
N THR A 50 10.32 30.28 -8.84
CA THR A 50 11.18 30.81 -7.78
C THR A 50 11.21 29.84 -6.60
N GLY A 51 12.29 29.80 -5.81
CA GLY A 51 12.41 28.94 -4.61
C GLY A 51 13.70 28.13 -4.56
N SER A 52 13.70 27.04 -3.79
CA SER A 52 14.90 26.21 -3.55
C SER A 52 15.35 25.36 -4.74
N GLY A 53 14.48 25.14 -5.74
CA GLY A 53 14.74 24.25 -6.87
C GLY A 53 14.77 22.76 -6.53
N GLN A 54 14.34 22.38 -5.32
CA GLN A 54 14.23 20.99 -4.88
C GLN A 54 12.94 20.37 -5.43
N GLN A 55 12.86 19.03 -5.40
CA GLN A 55 11.63 18.33 -5.76
C GLN A 55 10.46 18.75 -4.89
N SER A 56 9.28 18.76 -5.49
CA SER A 56 8.04 18.99 -4.77
C SER A 56 7.49 17.68 -4.22
N VAL A 57 7.00 17.72 -2.99
CA VAL A 57 6.29 16.61 -2.37
C VAL A 57 4.82 16.95 -2.33
N THR A 58 4.00 16.19 -3.07
CA THR A 58 2.56 16.45 -3.21
C THR A 58 1.75 15.16 -3.14
N ALA A 59 0.45 15.26 -3.40
CA ALA A 59 -0.46 14.13 -3.43
C ALA A 59 -0.83 13.76 -4.87
N THR A 60 -0.81 12.46 -5.20
CA THR A 60 -1.21 11.95 -6.52
C THR A 60 -2.31 10.91 -6.41
N HIS A 61 -3.21 10.88 -7.40
CA HIS A 61 -4.19 9.80 -7.57
C HIS A 61 -3.58 8.56 -8.27
N GLN A 62 -2.35 8.67 -8.81
CA GLN A 62 -1.68 7.60 -9.51
C GLN A 62 -1.13 6.56 -8.52
N GLN A 63 -1.82 5.41 -8.42
CA GLN A 63 -1.51 4.40 -7.40
C GLN A 63 -0.15 3.71 -7.61
N GLU A 64 0.21 3.53 -8.88
CA GLU A 64 1.43 2.83 -9.31
C GLU A 64 2.60 3.77 -9.60
N ASP A 65 2.53 5.03 -9.14
CA ASP A 65 3.66 5.95 -9.28
C ASP A 65 4.86 5.46 -8.47
N VAL A 66 5.99 5.26 -9.16
CA VAL A 66 7.26 4.85 -8.55
C VAL A 66 7.74 5.92 -7.57
N ASN A 67 7.40 7.18 -7.80
CA ASN A 67 7.76 8.28 -6.93
C ASN A 67 7.00 8.32 -5.60
N SER A 68 6.06 7.40 -5.40
CA SER A 68 5.35 7.21 -4.12
C SER A 68 6.08 6.26 -3.16
N HIS A 69 7.23 5.70 -3.55
CA HIS A 69 8.03 4.81 -2.70
C HIS A 69 8.94 5.63 -1.79
N TRP A 70 8.83 5.39 -0.48
CA TRP A 70 9.63 6.02 0.56
C TRP A 70 10.40 4.94 1.32
N LEU A 71 11.71 5.13 1.45
CA LEU A 71 12.63 4.24 2.16
C LEU A 71 13.01 4.85 3.52
#